data_AF-A0A4Q9GJ82-F1
#
_entry.id   AF-A0A4Q9GJ82-F1
#
_cell.length_a   1.000
_cell.length_b   1.000
_cell.length_c   1.000
_cell.angle_alpha   90.00
_cell.angle_beta   90.00
_cell.angle_gamma   90.00
#
_symmetry.space_group_name_H-M   'P 1'
#
loop_
_entity.id
_entity.type
_entity.pdbx_description
1 polymer ?
#
loop_
_entity_poly.entity_id
_entity_poly.type
_entity_poly.pdbx_seq_one_letter_code
_entity_poly.pdbx_strand_id
1 'polypeptide(L)'
;MKFIHQREHLNEDDIVVIQCSQTCNIRLMNDANFRSFKNGGRHTYHGGAFDTFPARITAPSTGFWNITIDTVNRRPISVTRKPTLTHSIKIIRRSSTKLS
;
A
#
# COMPACT_ATOMS: atom_id res chain seq x y z
N MET A 1 15.27 -3.24 -0.70
CA MET A 1 14.11 -3.65 0.13
C MET A 1 13.23 -4.57 -0.68
N LYS A 2 12.61 -5.58 -0.06
CA LYS A 2 11.65 -6.48 -0.74
C LYS A 2 10.24 -6.07 -0.32
N PHE A 3 9.43 -5.68 -1.31
CA PHE A 3 8.05 -5.29 -1.13
C PHE A 3 7.22 -5.77 -2.31
N ILE A 4 5.92 -5.91 -2.10
CA ILE A 4 4.92 -6.00 -3.18
C ILE A 4 4.63 -4.58 -3.64
N HIS A 5 4.42 -4.41 -4.95
CA HIS A 5 4.10 -3.11 -5.55
C HIS A 5 3.00 -3.26 -6.61
N GLN A 6 2.04 -2.35 -6.57
CA GLN A 6 1.01 -2.17 -7.59
C GLN A 6 0.81 -0.68 -7.84
N ARG A 7 0.75 -0.25 -9.10
CA ARG A 7 0.46 1.15 -9.46
C ARG A 7 -0.93 1.21 -10.08
N GLU A 8 -1.76 2.10 -9.56
CA GLU A 8 -3.17 2.20 -9.92
C GLU A 8 -3.59 3.65 -10.11
N HIS A 9 -4.50 3.89 -11.05
CA HIS A 9 -5.20 5.17 -11.12
C HIS A 9 -6.38 5.15 -10.15
N LEU A 10 -6.36 6.04 -9.16
CA LEU A 10 -7.42 6.21 -8.16
C LEU A 10 -8.07 7.57 -8.37
N ASN A 11 -9.38 7.63 -8.15
CA ASN A 11 -10.06 8.90 -7.99
C ASN A 11 -9.94 9.35 -6.53
N GLU A 12 -10.11 10.64 -6.29
CA GLU A 12 -10.34 11.16 -4.94
C GLU A 12 -11.44 10.36 -4.24
N ASP A 13 -11.24 10.08 -2.96
CA ASP A 13 -12.11 9.27 -2.10
C ASP A 13 -12.23 7.77 -2.43
N ASP A 14 -11.62 7.27 -3.52
CA ASP A 14 -11.49 5.82 -3.74
C ASP A 14 -10.78 5.18 -2.53
N ILE A 15 -11.25 4.01 -2.11
CA ILE A 15 -10.72 3.32 -0.93
C ILE A 15 -9.93 2.10 -1.38
N VAL A 16 -8.64 2.08 -1.04
CA VAL A 16 -7.78 0.92 -1.17
C VAL A 16 -7.96 0.03 0.07
N VAL A 17 -8.53 -1.15 -0.12
CA VAL A 17 -8.80 -2.15 0.91
C VAL A 17 -7.79 -3.28 0.79
N ILE A 18 -7.01 -3.51 1.84
CA ILE A 18 -5.89 -4.44 1.82
C ILE A 18 -6.04 -5.47 2.93
N GLN A 19 -5.84 -6.73 2.59
CA GLN A 19 -5.70 -7.85 3.53
C GLN A 19 -4.25 -8.32 3.51
N CYS A 20 -3.69 -8.62 4.69
CA CYS A 20 -2.38 -9.26 4.88
C CYS A 20 -2.53 -10.41 5.89
N SER A 21 -1.76 -11.49 5.75
CA SER A 21 -1.72 -12.59 6.75
C SER A 21 -0.94 -12.26 8.02
N GLN A 22 -0.25 -11.14 8.05
CA GLN A 22 0.61 -10.70 9.16
C GLN A 22 0.78 -9.19 9.13
N THR A 23 1.31 -8.63 10.22
CA THR A 23 1.64 -7.21 10.32
C THR A 23 2.52 -6.77 9.14
N CYS A 24 2.04 -5.77 8.41
CA CYS A 24 2.66 -5.27 7.20
C CYS A 24 2.67 -3.73 7.21
N ASN A 25 3.74 -3.13 6.69
CA ASN A 25 3.73 -1.72 6.33
C ASN A 25 3.00 -1.57 5.00
N ILE A 26 2.03 -0.68 4.96
CA ILE A 26 1.29 -0.33 3.75
C ILE A 26 1.52 1.15 3.48
N ARG A 27 1.95 1.48 2.26
CA ARG A 27 2.15 2.86 1.82
C ARG A 27 1.43 3.11 0.50
N LEU A 28 0.72 4.22 0.45
CA LEU A 28 0.13 4.80 -0.75
C LEU A 28 0.89 6.10 -1.08
N MET A 29 1.51 6.14 -2.27
CA MET A 29 2.43 7.21 -2.67
C MET A 29 2.17 7.66 -4.11
N ASN A 30 2.32 8.95 -4.39
CA ASN A 30 2.42 9.39 -5.79
C ASN A 30 3.75 8.92 -6.42
N ASP A 31 3.92 9.13 -7.73
CA ASP A 31 5.11 8.66 -8.45
C ASP A 31 6.42 9.28 -7.95
N ALA A 32 6.41 10.56 -7.59
CA ALA A 32 7.60 11.25 -7.07
C ALA A 32 8.06 10.64 -5.74
N ASN A 33 7.12 10.42 -4.81
CA ASN A 33 7.39 9.80 -3.52
C ASN A 33 7.81 8.34 -3.66
N PHE A 34 7.18 7.58 -4.56
CA PHE A 34 7.57 6.19 -4.81
C PHE A 34 9.00 6.08 -5.37
N ARG A 35 9.38 6.98 -6.28
CA ARG A 35 10.76 7.05 -6.79
C ARG A 35 11.75 7.32 -5.66
N SER A 36 11.45 8.28 -4.78
CA SER A 36 12.29 8.56 -3.61
C SER A 36 12.35 7.37 -2.65
N PHE A 37 11.23 6.72 -2.34
CA PHE A 37 11.17 5.51 -1.52
C PHE A 37 12.06 4.39 -2.07
N LYS A 38 11.96 4.10 -3.37
CA LYS A 38 12.74 3.05 -4.03
C LYS A 38 14.25 3.31 -3.94
N ASN A 39 14.64 4.58 -3.96
CA ASN A 39 16.03 5.02 -3.86
C ASN A 39 16.50 5.23 -2.41
N GLY A 40 15.69 4.91 -1.39
CA GLY A 40 16.02 5.14 0.02
C GLY A 40 16.02 6.61 0.44
N GLY A 41 15.48 7.50 -0.39
CA GLY A 41 15.35 8.92 -0.11
C GLY A 41 14.15 9.25 0.76
N ARG A 42 14.10 10.51 1.21
CA ARG A 42 12.96 11.06 1.95
C ARG A 42 11.72 11.10 1.06
N HIS A 43 10.60 10.62 1.58
CA HIS A 43 9.32 10.54 0.88
C HIS A 43 8.18 10.65 1.89
N THR A 44 7.00 11.02 1.41
CA THR A 44 5.76 11.00 2.18
C THR A 44 4.80 9.94 1.64
N TYR A 45 3.89 9.46 2.47
CA TYR A 45 2.92 8.43 2.11
C TYR A 45 1.67 8.52 2.98
N HIS A 46 0.56 7.95 2.48
CA HIS A 46 -0.62 7.64 3.28
C HIS A 46 -0.58 6.16 3.68
N GLY A 47 -0.84 5.86 4.95
CA GLY A 47 -0.74 4.51 5.50
C GLY A 47 0.18 4.45 6.72
N GLY A 48 0.83 3.30 6.92
CA GLY A 48 1.60 3.00 8.12
C GLY A 48 1.78 1.51 8.36
N ALA A 49 2.11 1.14 9.59
CA ALA A 49 2.12 -0.25 10.02
C ALA A 49 0.71 -0.66 10.42
N PHE A 50 0.21 -1.74 9.84
CA PHE A 50 -1.09 -2.33 10.16
C PHE A 50 -0.89 -3.73 10.71
N ASP A 51 -1.57 -4.03 11.82
CA ASP A 51 -1.66 -5.37 12.43
C ASP A 51 -3.09 -5.94 12.40
N THR A 52 -4.07 -5.11 12.07
CA THR A 52 -5.49 -5.44 11.99
C THR A 52 -6.00 -5.23 10.56
N PHE A 53 -6.71 -6.22 10.00
CA PHE A 53 -7.12 -6.22 8.59
C PHE A 53 -8.63 -6.50 8.43
N PRO A 54 -9.29 -5.93 7.41
CA PRO A 54 -8.69 -5.21 6.29
C PRO A 54 -8.29 -3.77 6.63
N ALA A 55 -7.08 -3.39 6.21
CA ALA A 55 -6.62 -2.01 6.22
C ALA A 55 -7.34 -1.23 5.11
N ARG A 56 -7.73 0.01 5.39
CA ARG A 56 -8.42 0.90 4.45
C ARG A 56 -7.65 2.21 4.36
N ILE A 57 -7.25 2.59 3.15
CA ILE A 57 -6.57 3.85 2.88
C ILE A 57 -7.35 4.58 1.79
N THR A 58 -7.85 5.76 2.12
CA THR A 58 -8.55 6.63 1.17
C THR A 58 -7.53 7.37 0.30
N ALA A 59 -7.75 7.39 -1.01
CA ALA A 59 -6.97 8.20 -1.93
C ALA A 59 -7.26 9.69 -1.66
N PRO A 60 -6.25 10.51 -1.33
CA PRO A 60 -6.46 11.90 -0.95
C PRO A 60 -6.76 12.81 -2.15
N SER A 61 -6.50 12.34 -3.37
CA SER A 61 -6.77 13.07 -4.61
C SER A 61 -6.78 12.11 -5.81
N THR A 62 -7.41 12.54 -6.90
CA THR A 62 -7.38 11.81 -8.17
C THR A 62 -5.97 11.78 -8.77
N GLY A 63 -5.54 10.62 -9.25
CA GLY A 63 -4.29 10.45 -9.98
C GLY A 63 -3.71 9.04 -9.88
N PHE A 64 -2.45 8.90 -10.32
CA PHE A 64 -1.71 7.64 -10.18
C PHE A 64 -1.08 7.51 -8.81
N TRP A 65 -1.35 6.38 -8.16
CA TRP A 65 -0.85 6.03 -6.86
C TRP A 65 -0.12 4.68 -6.91
N ASN A 66 0.95 4.59 -6.13
CA ASN A 66 1.78 3.41 -5.92
C ASN A 66 1.47 2.85 -4.55
N ILE A 67 0.95 1.62 -4.53
CA ILE A 67 0.65 0.85 -3.33
C ILE A 67 1.83 -0.08 -3.09
N THR A 68 2.44 0.00 -1.91
CA THR A 68 3.49 -0.93 -1.49
C THR A 68 3.12 -1.66 -0.21
N ILE A 69 3.43 -2.95 -0.15
CA ILE A 69 3.24 -3.79 1.04
C ILE A 69 4.56 -4.48 1.36
N ASP A 70 5.08 -4.29 2.58
CA ASP A 70 6.25 -5.00 3.09
C ASP A 70 6.01 -5.54 4.50
N THR A 71 6.63 -6.67 4.81
CA THR A 71 6.54 -7.25 6.15
C THR A 71 7.51 -6.57 7.10
N VAL A 72 7.05 -6.30 8.32
CA VAL A 72 7.93 -5.86 9.41
C VAL A 72 8.60 -7.10 10.00
N ASN A 73 9.55 -7.71 9.28
CA ASN A 73 10.26 -8.87 9.81
C ASN A 73 11.28 -8.44 10.87
N ARG A 74 10.93 -8.62 12.15
CA ARG A 74 11.83 -8.41 13.30
C ARG A 74 12.75 -9.60 13.61
N ARG A 75 12.67 -10.70 12.85
CA ARG A 75 13.47 -11.92 13.08
C ARG A 75 14.28 -12.29 11.84
N PRO A 76 15.51 -12.82 11.99
CA PRO A 76 16.26 -13.41 10.90
C PRO A 76 15.40 -14.49 10.23
N ILE A 77 15.19 -14.36 8.92
CA ILE A 77 14.48 -15.37 8.14
C ILE A 77 15.41 -16.59 8.08
N SER A 78 14.96 -17.73 8.64
CA SER A 78 15.66 -19.00 8.42
C SER A 78 15.79 -19.25 6.92
N VAL A 79 16.99 -19.61 6.46
CA VAL A 79 17.32 -19.85 5.04
C VAL A 79 16.40 -20.91 4.40
N THR A 80 15.76 -21.74 5.22
CA THR A 80 14.86 -22.83 4.82
C THR A 80 13.37 -22.47 4.82
N ARG A 81 12.95 -21.35 5.44
CA ARG A 81 11.53 -20.97 5.55
C ARG A 81 11.33 -19.61 4.91
N LYS A 82 10.86 -19.56 3.65
CA LYS A 82 10.38 -18.32 3.04
C LYS A 82 9.06 -17.95 3.72
N PRO A 83 8.97 -16.87 4.51
CA PRO A 83 7.67 -16.38 4.96
C PRO A 83 6.92 -15.88 3.73
N THR A 84 5.93 -16.64 3.28
CA THR A 84 5.04 -16.23 2.20
C THR A 84 3.98 -15.32 2.79
N LEU A 85 4.16 -13.99 2.65
CA LEU A 85 3.10 -13.03 2.93
C LEU A 85 1.96 -13.26 1.92
N THR A 86 0.81 -13.72 2.39
CA THR A 86 -0.41 -13.71 1.58
C THR A 86 -1.10 -12.37 1.76
N HIS A 87 -1.58 -11.80 0.66
CA HIS A 87 -2.21 -10.48 0.65
C HIS A 87 -3.25 -10.40 -0.47
N SER A 88 -4.18 -9.45 -0.34
CA SER A 88 -5.06 -9.05 -1.45
C SER A 88 -5.30 -7.55 -1.42
N ILE A 89 -5.45 -6.96 -2.60
CA ILE A 89 -5.73 -5.54 -2.79
C ILE A 89 -7.07 -5.44 -3.53
N LYS A 90 -8.02 -4.69 -2.96
CA LYS A 90 -9.31 -4.38 -3.57
C LYS A 90 -9.51 -2.87 -3.56
N ILE A 91 -10.04 -2.33 -4.65
CA ILE A 91 -10.36 -0.90 -4.74
C ILE A 91 -11.88 -0.75 -4.72
N ILE A 92 -12.39 -0.02 -3.73
CA ILE A 92 -13.78 0.42 -3.72
C ILE A 92 -13.80 1.79 -4.40
N ARG A 93 -14.37 1.83 -5.60
CA ARG A 93 -14.57 3.07 -6.35
C ARG A 93 -15.71 3.86 -5.73
N ARG A 94 -15.44 5.07 -5.23
CA ARG A 94 -16.53 5.98 -4.87
C ARG A 94 -17.01 6.60 -6.17
N SER A 95 -18.25 6.33 -6.55
CA SER A 95 -18.87 7.01 -7.68
C SER A 95 -18.75 8.51 -7.46
N SER A 96 -18.10 9.24 -8.36
CA SER A 96 -18.31 10.68 -8.43
C SER A 96 -19.80 10.85 -8.71
N THR A 97 -20.60 11.16 -7.69
CA THR A 97 -21.96 11.64 -7.93
C THR A 97 -21.77 12.93 -8.72
N LYS A 98 -21.88 12.85 -10.05
CA LYS A 98 -21.97 14.01 -10.90
C LYS A 98 -23.26 14.72 -10.51
N LEU A 99 -23.15 15.64 -9.54
CA LEU A 99 -24.04 16.79 -9.48
C LEU A 99 -23.54 17.76 -10.55
N SER A 100 -23.99 17.52 -11.78
CA SER A 100 -23.94 18.46 -12.90
C SER A 100 -25.06 18.12 -13.87
#